data_AF-A0A7D5R731-F1
#
_entry.id   AF-A0A7D5R731-F1
#
_cell.length_a   1.000
_cell.length_b   1.000
_cell.length_c   1.000
_cell.angle_alpha   90.00
_cell.angle_beta   90.00
_cell.angle_gamma   90.00
#
_symmetry.space_group_name_H-M   'P 1'
#
loop_
_entity.id
_entity.type
_entity.pdbx_description
1 polymer ?
#
loop_
_entity_poly.entity_id
_entity_poly.type
_entity_poly.pdbx_seq_one_letter_code
_entity_poly.pdbx_strand_id
1 'polypeptide(L)' 'MLDMVGYLGNKSDMVVHHLATMVPDCKIYYVKKEDKIYFVPDILEEAVKEKFSPCKHCLK' A
#
# COMPACT_ATOMS: atom_id res chain seq x y z
N MET A 1 7.14 -14.37 15.52
CA MET A 1 7.59 -13.20 14.74
C MET A 1 6.32 -12.56 14.25
N LEU A 2 5.95 -11.38 14.78
CA LEU A 2 4.75 -10.68 14.34
C LEU A 2 5.01 -10.24 12.90
N ASP A 3 4.18 -10.74 11.97
CA ASP A 3 4.29 -10.50 10.55
C ASP A 3 4.38 -8.99 10.29
N MET A 4 5.54 -8.50 9.85
CA MET A 4 5.67 -7.13 9.32
C MET A 4 4.96 -7.12 7.98
N VAL A 5 3.66 -6.93 8.05
CA VAL A 5 2.85 -6.82 6.86
C VAL A 5 3.08 -5.44 6.26
N GLY A 6 3.92 -5.40 5.23
CA GLY A 6 4.29 -4.15 4.60
C GLY A 6 3.18 -3.47 3.82
N TYR A 7 3.46 -2.23 3.45
CA TYR A 7 2.60 -1.37 2.66
C TYR A 7 3.22 -1.11 1.30
N LEU A 8 2.40 -1.18 0.26
CA LEU A 8 2.81 -0.87 -1.11
C LEU A 8 2.01 0.33 -1.63
N GLY A 9 2.71 1.42 -1.88
CA GLY A 9 2.19 2.59 -2.57
C GLY A 9 2.20 2.40 -4.08
N ASN A 10 1.16 2.91 -4.73
CA ASN A 10 1.11 3.13 -6.17
C ASN A 10 1.21 4.63 -6.45
N LYS A 11 2.35 5.11 -6.95
CA LYS A 11 2.57 6.55 -7.18
C LYS A 11 1.74 7.13 -8.34
N SER A 12 1.15 6.27 -9.18
CA SER A 12 0.33 6.71 -10.32
C SER A 12 -1.05 7.24 -9.90
N ASP A 13 -1.63 6.66 -8.85
CA ASP A 13 -2.94 7.05 -8.29
C ASP A 13 -2.85 7.51 -6.82
N MET A 14 -1.65 7.49 -6.24
CA MET A 14 -1.37 7.84 -4.85
C MET A 14 -2.17 6.99 -3.85
N VAL A 15 -2.39 5.71 -4.14
CA VAL A 15 -3.08 4.77 -3.23
C VAL A 15 -2.09 3.83 -2.55
N VAL A 16 -2.27 3.59 -1.26
CA VAL A 16 -1.50 2.60 -0.50
C VAL A 16 -2.32 1.35 -0.22
N HIS A 17 -1.68 0.18 -0.38
CA HIS A 17 -2.27 -1.13 -0.16
C HIS A 17 -1.51 -1.89 0.93
N HIS A 18 -2.22 -2.75 1.65
CA HIS A 18 -1.64 -3.66 2.63
C HIS A 18 -1.24 -4.98 1.98
N LEU A 19 -0.02 -5.44 2.22
CA LEU A 19 0.53 -6.63 1.56
C LEU A 19 -0.02 -7.96 2.09
N ALA A 20 -0.59 -8.07 3.30
CA ALA A 20 -1.22 -9.34 3.75
C ALA A 20 -2.71 -9.39 3.51
N THR A 21 -3.40 -8.25 3.42
CA THR A 21 -4.86 -8.19 3.24
C THR A 21 -5.21 -7.87 1.78
N MET A 22 -4.41 -8.40 0.86
CA MET A 22 -4.64 -8.26 -0.58
C MET A 22 -5.94 -8.98 -0.96
N VAL A 23 -6.92 -8.22 -1.44
CA VAL A 23 -8.18 -8.75 -1.99
C VAL A 23 -8.27 -8.39 -3.47
N PRO A 24 -8.95 -9.16 -4.33
CA PRO A 24 -9.04 -8.87 -5.76
C PRO A 24 -9.47 -7.44 -6.08
N ASP A 25 -10.38 -6.88 -5.27
CA ASP A 25 -10.90 -5.52 -5.44
C ASP A 25 -9.88 -4.41 -5.17
N CYS A 26 -8.81 -4.70 -4.40
CA CYS A 26 -7.81 -3.68 -4.08
C CYS A 26 -6.84 -3.44 -5.24
N LYS A 27 -6.85 -4.25 -6.31
CA LYS A 27 -6.03 -4.08 -7.53
C LYS A 27 -4.51 -3.98 -7.32
N ILE A 28 -4.00 -4.34 -6.15
CA ILE A 28 -2.56 -4.28 -5.83
C ILE A 28 -1.68 -5.04 -6.83
N TYR A 29 -2.19 -6.15 -7.38
CA TYR A 29 -1.50 -6.95 -8.41
C TYR A 29 -1.29 -6.21 -9.73
N TYR A 30 -2.10 -5.17 -10.01
CA TYR A 30 -2.02 -4.37 -11.23
C TYR A 30 -1.12 -3.13 -11.07
N VAL A 31 -0.54 -2.91 -9.88
CA VAL A 31 0.43 -1.84 -9.68
C VAL A 31 1.68 -2.15 -10.49
N LYS A 32 1.98 -1.30 -11.47
CA LYS A 32 3.15 -1.43 -12.34
C LYS A 32 4.42 -1.36 -11.52
N LYS A 33 5.44 -2.12 -11.91
CA LYS A 33 6.72 -2.16 -11.21
C LYS A 33 7.36 -0.78 -11.04
N GLU A 34 7.26 0.07 -12.05
CA GLU A 34 7.76 1.45 -12.05
C GLU A 34 7.02 2.39 -11.09
N ASP A 35 5.77 2.06 -10.72
CA ASP A 35 4.93 2.87 -9.86
C ASP A 35 4.91 2.43 -8.40
N LYS A 36 5.59 1.32 -8.09
CA LYS A 36 5.72 0.79 -6.73
C LYS A 36 6.56 1.71 -5.85
N ILE A 37 6.01 2.08 -4.70
CA ILE A 37 6.73 2.78 -3.63
C ILE A 37 6.58 1.98 -2.33
N TYR A 38 7.67 1.90 -1.58
CA TYR A 38 7.73 1.30 -0.25
C TYR A 38 8.09 2.39 0.75
N PHE A 39 7.62 2.24 1.98
CA PHE A 39 7.74 3.26 3.02
C PHE A 39 8.76 2.86 4.08
N VAL A 40 9.43 3.85 4.67
CA VAL A 40 10.38 3.65 5.77
C VAL A 40 10.10 4.69 6.87
N PRO A 41 9.56 4.30 8.03
CA PRO A 41 9.19 2.93 8.41
C PRO A 41 8.00 2.38 7.59
N ASP A 42 7.92 1.06 7.48
CA ASP A 42 6.89 0.35 6.72
C ASP A 42 5.56 0.28 7.49
N ILE A 43 4.95 1.46 7.70
CA ILE A 43 3.70 1.67 8.43
C ILE A 43 2.76 2.56 7.62
N LEU A 44 1.45 2.42 7.86
CA LEU A 44 0.43 3.19 7.14
C LEU A 44 0.61 4.70 7.33
N GLU A 45 1.02 5.12 8.53
CA GLU A 45 1.20 6.52 8.88
C GLU A 45 2.25 7.19 7.99
N GLU A 46 3.31 6.47 7.60
CA GLU A 46 4.35 7.01 6.73
C GLU A 46 3.82 7.22 5.30
N ALA A 47 3.05 6.26 4.79
CA ALA A 47 2.36 6.40 3.52
C ALA A 47 1.41 7.61 3.51
N VAL A 48 0.66 7.82 4.60
CA VAL A 48 -0.25 8.97 4.74
C VAL A 48 0.53 10.29 4.80
N LYS A 49 1.68 10.35 5.49
CA LYS A 49 2.56 11.54 5.46
C LYS A 49 3.07 11.86 4.06
N GLU A 50 3.37 10.84 3.27
CA GLU A 50 3.73 10.95 1.85
C GLU A 50 2.54 11.24 0.92
N LYS A 51 1.36 11.52 1.49
CA LYS A 51 0.10 11.89 0.81
C LYS A 51 -0.57 10.74 0.05
N PHE A 52 -0.25 9.49 0.39
CA PHE A 52 -1.01 8.35 -0.11
C PHE A 52 -2.34 8.22 0.61
N SER A 53 -3.38 7.86 -0.15
CA SER A 53 -4.69 7.54 0.37
C SER A 53 -4.79 6.05 0.67
N PRO A 54 -5.30 5.63 1.84
CA PRO A 54 -5.53 4.22 2.13
C PRO A 54 -6.50 3.58 1.14
N CYS A 55 -6.15 2.40 0.63
CA CYS A 55 -7.05 1.64 -0.23
C CYS A 55 -8.31 1.21 0.52
N LYS A 56 -9.47 1.64 0.03
CA LYS A 56 -10.79 1.35 0.62
C LYS A 56 -11.19 -0.14 0.66
N HIS A 57 -10.43 -1.02 0.01
CA HIS A 57 -10.72 -2.45 -0.06
C HIS A 57 -9.87 -3.29 0.89
N CYS A 58 -8.58 -2.97 1.06
CA CYS A 58 -7.65 -3.76 1.88
C CYS A 58 -7.26 -3.10 3.22
N LEU A 59 -7.59 -1.81 3.40
CA LEU A 59 -7.28 -1.01 4.60
C LEU A 59 -8.55 -0.39 5.21
N LYS A 60 -9.61 -1.21 5.35
CA LYS A 60 -10.85 -0.80 6.04
C LYS A 60 -10.67 -0.83 7.55
#